data_AF-A0AAJ2YVL3-F1
#
_entry.id   AF-A0AAJ2YVL3-F1
#
_cell.length_a   1.000
_cell.length_b   1.000
_cell.length_c   1.000
_cell.angle_alpha   90.00
_cell.angle_beta   90.00
_cell.angle_gamma   90.00
#
_symmetry.space_group_name_H-M   'P 1'
#
loop_
_entity.id
_entity.type
_entity.pdbx_description
1 polymer ?
#
loop_
_entity_poly.entity_id
_entity_poly.type
_entity_poly.pdbx_seq_one_letter_code
_entity_poly.pdbx_strand_id
1 'polypeptide(L)'
;DAGSKVITNVADGSAPNDAVNFGQLTTTNNNVAQNTTDIATNTANITTNTNNITTNTNNIATNTSDISNLQGQTFKLQANGDTASAVASSDTVQFIDGDNIEITRSGNDITVATSKDLTVDSVTAGNSKLDTNGLVITGGPSVTTA
;
A
#
# COMPACT_ATOMS: atom_id res chain seq x y z
N ASP A 1 61.40 -13.24 -50.92
CA ASP A 1 60.72 -11.94 -51.10
C ASP A 1 59.85 -12.04 -52.35
N ALA A 2 58.56 -11.72 -52.23
CA ALA A 2 57.62 -11.70 -53.36
C ALA A 2 57.56 -10.33 -54.08
N GLY A 3 58.19 -9.28 -53.52
CA GLY A 3 58.19 -7.93 -54.09
C GLY A 3 56.79 -7.37 -54.34
N SER A 4 56.64 -6.53 -55.37
CA SER A 4 55.34 -5.95 -55.82
C SER A 4 54.52 -6.91 -56.69
N LYS A 5 54.62 -8.24 -56.48
CA LYS A 5 53.89 -9.25 -57.26
C LYS A 5 52.60 -9.64 -56.53
N VAL A 6 51.55 -9.88 -57.32
CA VAL A 6 50.32 -10.53 -56.83
C VAL A 6 50.58 -12.03 -56.81
N ILE A 7 50.39 -12.68 -55.65
CA ILE A 7 50.50 -14.13 -55.50
C ILE A 7 49.12 -14.76 -55.66
N THR A 8 48.95 -15.63 -56.65
CA THR A 8 47.68 -16.30 -56.96
C THR A 8 47.74 -17.79 -56.57
N ASN A 9 46.57 -18.45 -56.50
CA ASN A 9 46.41 -19.87 -56.17
C ASN A 9 46.94 -20.28 -54.78
N VAL A 10 46.83 -19.39 -53.79
CA VAL A 10 47.16 -19.70 -52.40
C VAL A 10 46.02 -20.54 -51.80
N ALA A 11 46.28 -21.81 -51.55
CA ALA A 11 45.37 -22.68 -50.80
C ALA A 11 45.16 -22.14 -49.37
N ASP A 12 44.09 -22.57 -48.70
CA ASP A 12 43.85 -22.21 -47.30
C ASP A 12 45.05 -22.63 -46.43
N GLY A 13 45.54 -21.72 -45.59
CA GLY A 13 46.56 -22.03 -44.60
C GLY A 13 45.99 -22.98 -43.54
N SER A 14 46.72 -24.05 -43.24
CA SER A 14 46.31 -25.12 -42.33
C SER A 14 47.27 -25.34 -41.15
N ALA A 15 48.52 -24.88 -41.28
CA ALA A 15 49.54 -24.87 -40.24
C ALA A 15 49.85 -23.43 -39.76
N PRO A 16 50.39 -23.23 -38.53
CA PRO A 16 50.60 -21.90 -37.94
C PRO A 16 51.45 -20.90 -38.73
N ASN A 17 52.24 -21.37 -39.72
CA ASN A 17 53.11 -20.54 -40.54
C ASN A 17 52.69 -20.51 -42.03
N ASP A 18 51.57 -21.14 -42.36
CA ASP A 18 51.03 -21.06 -43.72
C ASP A 18 50.55 -19.63 -43.98
N ALA A 19 50.64 -19.21 -45.24
CA ALA A 19 50.03 -17.96 -45.67
C ALA A 19 48.49 -18.07 -45.59
N VAL A 20 47.84 -17.03 -45.09
CA VAL A 20 46.37 -16.91 -45.16
C VAL A 20 45.95 -16.40 -46.54
N ASN A 21 44.88 -16.95 -47.10
CA ASN A 21 44.30 -16.43 -48.33
C ASN A 21 43.13 -15.46 -48.06
N PHE A 22 42.61 -14.85 -49.13
CA PHE A 22 41.55 -13.85 -49.02
C PHE A 22 40.23 -14.41 -48.47
N GLY A 23 39.95 -15.71 -48.66
CA GLY A 23 38.76 -16.37 -48.11
C GLY A 23 38.83 -16.48 -46.59
N GLN A 24 39.96 -16.93 -46.04
CA GLN A 24 40.18 -16.99 -44.59
C GLN A 24 40.13 -15.60 -43.94
N LEU A 25 40.70 -14.59 -44.60
CA LEU A 25 40.62 -13.20 -44.15
C LEU A 25 39.18 -12.67 -44.18
N THR A 26 38.42 -12.98 -45.24
CA THR A 26 37.01 -12.58 -45.37
C THR A 26 36.16 -13.19 -44.26
N THR A 27 36.33 -14.47 -43.94
CA THR A 27 35.63 -15.12 -42.82
C THR A 27 35.93 -14.43 -41.50
N THR A 28 37.20 -14.12 -41.24
CA THR A 28 37.61 -13.38 -40.04
C THR A 28 36.97 -11.99 -39.99
N ASN A 29 37.00 -11.25 -41.11
CA ASN A 29 36.39 -9.92 -41.21
C ASN A 29 34.86 -9.95 -40.99
N ASN A 30 34.18 -10.98 -41.49
CA ASN A 30 32.74 -11.15 -41.28
C ASN A 30 32.41 -11.39 -39.80
N ASN A 31 33.20 -12.24 -39.11
CA ASN A 31 33.03 -12.46 -37.68
C ASN A 31 33.29 -11.18 -36.86
N VAL A 32 34.30 -10.39 -37.25
CA VAL A 32 34.59 -9.09 -36.62
C VAL A 32 33.44 -8.09 -36.83
N ALA A 33 32.87 -8.05 -38.04
CA ALA A 33 31.70 -7.22 -38.33
C ALA A 33 30.49 -7.64 -37.49
N GLN A 34 30.21 -8.94 -37.38
CA GLN A 34 29.13 -9.46 -36.54
C GLN A 34 29.33 -9.10 -35.06
N ASN A 35 30.54 -9.30 -34.53
CA ASN A 35 30.87 -8.93 -33.15
C ASN A 35 30.66 -7.43 -32.91
N THR A 36 30.97 -6.59 -33.91
CA THR A 36 30.74 -5.14 -33.83
C THR A 36 29.25 -4.83 -33.69
N THR A 37 28.39 -5.51 -34.46
CA THR A 37 26.93 -5.39 -34.34
C THR A 37 26.41 -5.88 -33.00
N ASP A 38 26.88 -7.04 -32.53
CA ASP A 38 26.44 -7.63 -31.25
C ASP A 38 26.82 -6.75 -30.06
N ILE A 39 28.02 -6.16 -30.08
CA ILE A 39 28.48 -5.19 -29.08
C ILE A 39 27.59 -3.95 -29.06
N ALA A 40 27.21 -3.43 -30.24
CA ALA A 40 26.32 -2.27 -30.33
C ALA A 40 24.94 -2.58 -29.73
N THR A 41 24.37 -3.75 -30.03
CA THR A 41 23.11 -4.22 -29.44
C THR A 41 23.21 -4.38 -27.93
N ASN A 42 24.28 -5.00 -27.42
CA ASN A 42 24.51 -5.15 -25.99
C ASN A 42 24.63 -3.80 -25.28
N THR A 43 25.29 -2.82 -25.91
CA THR A 43 25.40 -1.45 -25.39
C THR A 43 24.03 -0.79 -25.25
N ALA A 44 23.16 -0.95 -26.24
CA ALA A 44 21.78 -0.43 -26.18
C ALA A 44 20.93 -1.11 -25.10
N ASN A 45 21.04 -2.44 -24.96
CA ASN A 45 20.35 -3.21 -23.93
C ASN A 45 20.81 -2.80 -22.52
N ILE A 46 22.12 -2.60 -22.32
CA ILE A 46 22.68 -2.13 -21.04
C ILE A 46 22.15 -0.74 -20.69
N THR A 47 22.08 0.17 -21.67
CA THR A 47 21.52 1.51 -21.47
C THR A 47 20.04 1.44 -21.05
N THR A 48 19.26 0.61 -21.74
CA THR A 48 17.84 0.37 -21.39
C THR A 48 17.68 -0.19 -19.99
N ASN A 49 18.48 -1.19 -19.62
CA ASN A 49 18.47 -1.77 -18.28
C ASN A 49 18.86 -0.75 -17.21
N THR A 50 19.84 0.11 -17.48
CA THR A 50 20.26 1.19 -16.57
C THR A 50 19.11 2.17 -16.31
N ASN A 51 18.38 2.56 -17.35
CA ASN A 51 17.20 3.42 -17.22
C ASN A 51 16.07 2.73 -16.43
N ASN A 52 15.79 1.45 -16.72
CA ASN A 52 14.77 0.69 -16.01
C ASN A 52 15.10 0.54 -14.52
N ILE A 53 16.37 0.27 -14.18
CA ILE A 53 16.84 0.19 -12.79
C ILE A 53 16.65 1.54 -12.08
N THR A 54 16.96 2.64 -12.76
CA THR A 54 16.77 3.99 -12.20
C THR A 54 15.29 4.26 -11.91
N THR A 55 14.40 3.97 -12.86
CA THR A 55 12.95 4.09 -12.69
C THR A 55 12.44 3.22 -11.53
N ASN A 56 12.87 1.96 -11.46
CA ASN A 56 12.47 1.06 -10.38
C ASN A 56 12.96 1.56 -9.02
N THR A 57 14.17 2.10 -8.94
CA THR A 57 14.72 2.69 -7.71
C THR A 57 13.83 3.85 -7.23
N ASN A 58 13.43 4.74 -8.14
CA ASN A 58 12.54 5.85 -7.81
C ASN A 58 11.15 5.37 -7.37
N ASN A 59 10.56 4.41 -8.09
CA ASN A 59 9.26 3.85 -7.74
C ASN A 59 9.28 3.19 -6.35
N ILE A 60 10.35 2.45 -6.02
CA ILE A 60 10.53 1.84 -4.69
C ILE A 60 10.61 2.90 -3.60
N ALA A 61 11.33 3.99 -3.84
CA ALA A 61 11.42 5.11 -2.88
C ALA A 61 10.05 5.76 -2.65
N THR A 62 9.29 6.04 -3.72
CA THR A 62 7.92 6.57 -3.63
C THR A 62 7.01 5.61 -2.86
N ASN A 63 6.99 4.33 -3.23
CA ASN A 63 6.17 3.33 -2.56
C ASN A 63 6.52 3.21 -1.06
N THR A 64 7.81 3.31 -0.71
CA THR A 64 8.26 3.28 0.69
C THR A 64 7.68 4.47 1.47
N SER A 65 7.71 5.67 0.89
CA SER A 65 7.13 6.87 1.49
C SER A 65 5.62 6.75 1.64
N ASP A 66 4.92 6.28 0.60
CA ASP A 66 3.46 6.13 0.62
C ASP A 66 3.00 5.12 1.67
N ILE A 67 3.70 3.98 1.79
CA ILE A 67 3.44 2.98 2.82
C ILE A 67 3.62 3.59 4.22
N SER A 68 4.70 4.36 4.45
CA SER A 68 4.93 5.02 5.73
C SER A 68 3.82 6.03 6.07
N ASN A 69 3.36 6.80 5.08
CA ASN A 69 2.27 7.76 5.26
C ASN A 69 0.94 7.07 5.57
N LEU A 70 0.64 5.95 4.90
CA LEU A 70 -0.56 5.16 5.18
C LEU A 70 -0.54 4.56 6.58
N GLN A 71 0.61 4.06 7.04
CA GLN A 71 0.76 3.50 8.39
C GLN A 71 0.60 4.57 9.49
N GLY A 72 0.94 5.83 9.20
CA GLY A 72 0.78 6.95 10.14
C GLY A 72 -0.61 7.57 10.15
N GLN A 73 -1.47 7.26 9.18
CA GLN A 73 -2.82 7.80 9.12
C GLN A 73 -3.73 7.09 10.13
N THR A 74 -4.39 7.90 10.96
CA THR A 74 -5.33 7.47 12.01
C THR A 74 -6.54 8.41 12.02
N PHE A 75 -7.68 7.95 12.51
CA PHE A 75 -8.79 8.85 12.82
C PHE A 75 -8.70 9.32 14.27
N LYS A 76 -9.37 10.43 14.59
CA LYS A 76 -9.47 10.92 15.97
C LYS A 76 -10.81 10.58 16.58
N LEU A 77 -10.81 10.14 17.85
CA LEU A 77 -11.99 9.93 18.67
C LEU A 77 -12.18 11.13 19.61
N GLN A 78 -13.40 11.64 19.65
CA GLN A 78 -13.82 12.76 20.50
C GLN A 78 -15.29 12.56 20.86
N ALA A 79 -15.65 12.83 22.11
CA ALA A 79 -17.03 12.80 22.59
C ALA A 79 -17.38 14.13 23.24
N ASN A 80 -18.53 14.71 22.87
CA ASN A 80 -19.08 15.92 23.51
C ASN A 80 -18.08 17.09 23.59
N GLY A 81 -17.19 17.24 22.60
CA GLY A 81 -16.22 18.34 22.53
C GLY A 81 -15.02 18.21 23.48
N ASP A 82 -14.76 17.03 24.03
CA ASP A 82 -13.56 16.75 24.83
C ASP A 82 -12.26 16.80 24.00
N THR A 83 -11.13 16.39 24.58
CA THR A 83 -9.87 16.40 23.84
C THR A 83 -9.80 15.23 22.87
N ALA A 84 -9.77 15.54 21.57
CA ALA A 84 -9.65 14.51 20.54
C ALA A 84 -8.33 13.72 20.67
N SER A 85 -8.43 12.39 20.63
CA SER A 85 -7.29 11.47 20.68
C SER A 85 -7.19 10.66 19.39
N ALA A 86 -5.97 10.37 18.92
CA ALA A 86 -5.78 9.52 17.75
C ALA A 86 -5.98 8.04 18.13
N VAL A 87 -6.68 7.29 17.28
CA VAL A 87 -6.82 5.83 17.42
C VAL A 87 -5.76 5.17 16.54
N ALA A 88 -4.71 4.64 17.15
CA ALA A 88 -3.62 3.98 16.45
C ALA A 88 -4.07 2.67 15.81
N SER A 89 -3.28 2.15 14.87
CA SER A 89 -3.61 0.94 14.09
C SER A 89 -3.78 -0.33 14.93
N SER A 90 -3.21 -0.38 16.13
CA SER A 90 -3.35 -1.48 17.09
C SER A 90 -4.35 -1.22 18.21
N ASP A 91 -4.97 -0.03 18.25
CA ASP A 91 -5.90 0.33 19.30
C ASP A 91 -7.25 -0.36 19.11
N THR A 92 -7.98 -0.55 20.20
CA THR A 92 -9.38 -1.01 20.16
C THR A 92 -10.28 0.09 20.70
N VAL A 93 -11.25 0.52 19.90
CA VAL A 93 -12.36 1.35 20.38
C VAL A 93 -13.43 0.43 20.94
N GLN A 94 -13.67 0.49 22.25
CA GLN A 94 -14.71 -0.29 22.91
C GLN A 94 -15.92 0.60 23.21
N PHE A 95 -17.09 0.04 22.96
CA PHE A 95 -18.37 0.58 23.41
C PHE A 95 -18.81 -0.28 24.59
N ILE A 96 -19.07 0.36 25.73
CA ILE A 96 -19.40 -0.31 26.98
C ILE A 96 -20.84 0.07 27.31
N ASP A 97 -21.67 -0.93 27.58
CA ASP A 97 -23.05 -0.75 28.02
C ASP A 97 -23.11 -0.26 29.47
N GLY A 98 -24.24 0.34 29.81
CA GLY A 98 -24.55 0.75 31.19
C GLY A 98 -25.95 0.28 31.55
N ASP A 99 -26.41 0.62 32.76
CA ASP A 99 -27.67 0.09 33.29
C ASP A 99 -28.88 0.29 32.35
N ASN A 100 -28.96 1.45 31.70
CA ASN A 100 -30.10 1.85 30.87
C ASN A 100 -29.87 1.74 29.36
N ILE A 101 -28.64 1.47 28.92
CA ILE A 101 -28.28 1.43 27.50
C ILE A 101 -27.62 0.08 27.23
N GLU A 102 -28.30 -0.73 26.43
CA GLU A 102 -27.79 -2.00 25.93
C GLU A 102 -27.03 -1.77 24.62
N ILE A 103 -25.82 -2.32 24.55
CA ILE A 103 -24.99 -2.27 23.34
C ILE A 103 -24.63 -3.71 22.96
N THR A 104 -25.05 -4.14 21.78
CA THR A 104 -24.72 -5.47 21.24
C THR A 104 -24.10 -5.36 19.85
N ARG A 105 -23.33 -6.38 19.46
CA ARG A 105 -22.69 -6.45 18.14
C ARG A 105 -22.89 -7.81 17.49
N SER A 106 -23.26 -7.79 16.21
CA SER A 106 -23.25 -8.97 15.34
C SER A 106 -22.51 -8.64 14.06
N GLY A 107 -21.32 -9.22 13.86
CA GLY A 107 -20.46 -8.84 12.73
C GLY A 107 -20.12 -7.34 12.77
N ASN A 108 -20.51 -6.61 11.73
CA ASN A 108 -20.25 -5.17 11.60
C ASN A 108 -21.41 -4.30 12.10
N ASP A 109 -22.52 -4.89 12.54
CA ASP A 109 -23.68 -4.15 13.02
C ASP A 109 -23.58 -3.96 14.53
N ILE A 110 -23.62 -2.69 14.96
CA ILE A 110 -23.75 -2.30 16.36
C ILE A 110 -25.22 -1.92 16.59
N THR A 111 -25.86 -2.57 17.55
CA THR A 111 -27.21 -2.21 18.00
C THR A 111 -27.09 -1.47 19.32
N VAL A 112 -27.64 -0.25 19.36
CA VAL A 112 -27.79 0.54 20.59
C VAL A 112 -29.27 0.61 20.91
N ALA A 113 -29.65 0.13 22.09
CA ALA A 113 -31.03 0.12 22.56
C ALA A 113 -31.11 0.65 23.99
N THR A 114 -32.29 1.11 24.39
CA THR A 114 -32.59 1.27 25.81
C THR A 114 -32.84 -0.10 26.43
N SER A 115 -32.38 -0.32 27.65
CA SER A 115 -32.75 -1.50 28.44
C SER A 115 -34.27 -1.62 28.55
N LYS A 116 -34.79 -2.86 28.56
CA LYS A 116 -36.23 -3.12 28.73
C LYS A 116 -36.77 -2.53 30.03
N ASP A 117 -35.98 -2.65 31.09
CA ASP A 117 -36.27 -2.11 32.41
C ASP A 117 -35.28 -0.97 32.68
N LEU A 118 -35.80 0.23 32.89
CA LEU A 118 -35.00 1.42 33.14
C LEU A 118 -34.88 1.68 34.64
N THR A 119 -33.65 1.91 35.10
CA THR A 119 -33.36 2.39 36.45
C THR A 119 -33.17 3.90 36.39
N VAL A 120 -34.17 4.65 36.88
CA VAL A 120 -34.18 6.12 36.84
C VAL A 120 -34.68 6.68 38.15
N ASP A 121 -34.13 7.84 38.57
CA ASP A 121 -34.60 8.54 39.76
C ASP A 121 -35.96 9.22 39.54
N SER A 122 -36.17 9.76 38.33
CA SER A 122 -37.43 10.37 37.93
C SER A 122 -37.60 10.42 36.42
N VAL A 123 -38.86 10.51 35.98
CA VAL A 123 -39.25 10.77 34.61
C VAL A 123 -40.09 12.03 34.58
N THR A 124 -39.70 13.00 33.77
CA THR A 124 -40.51 14.20 33.50
C THR A 124 -41.03 14.16 32.07
N ALA A 125 -42.34 14.27 31.92
CA ALA A 125 -43.03 14.27 30.63
C ALA A 125 -44.07 15.39 30.63
N GLY A 126 -43.67 16.57 30.13
CA GLY A 126 -44.48 17.78 30.22
C GLY A 126 -44.74 18.16 31.68
N ASN A 127 -46.02 18.34 32.04
CA ASN A 127 -46.43 18.68 33.42
C ASN A 127 -46.40 17.48 34.37
N SER A 128 -46.19 16.27 33.86
CA SER A 128 -46.17 15.04 34.66
C SER A 128 -44.76 14.73 35.13
N LYS A 129 -44.62 14.39 36.41
CA LYS A 129 -43.40 13.86 37.00
C LYS A 129 -43.71 12.55 37.70
N LEU A 130 -42.99 11.49 37.36
CA LEU A 130 -42.93 10.25 38.12
C LEU A 130 -41.59 10.21 38.84
N ASP A 131 -41.58 10.05 40.15
CA ASP A 131 -40.37 9.86 40.94
C ASP A 131 -40.61 8.88 42.10
N THR A 132 -39.68 8.80 43.04
CA THR A 132 -39.75 7.91 44.21
C THR A 132 -40.95 8.18 45.12
N ASN A 133 -41.60 9.34 45.01
CA ASN A 133 -42.81 9.67 45.78
C ASN A 133 -44.11 9.37 45.00
N GLY A 134 -44.06 8.93 43.74
CA GLY A 134 -45.22 8.64 42.90
C GLY A 134 -45.38 9.60 41.71
N LEU A 135 -46.61 9.72 41.20
CA LEU A 135 -46.96 10.53 40.03
C LEU A 135 -47.59 11.87 40.44
N VAL A 136 -47.06 12.98 39.93
CA VAL A 136 -47.60 14.33 40.11
C VAL A 136 -47.84 15.00 38.77
N ILE A 137 -49.01 15.59 38.55
CA ILE A 137 -49.30 16.48 37.42
C ILE A 137 -49.34 17.92 37.92
N THR A 138 -48.42 18.76 37.46
CA THR A 138 -48.36 20.18 37.86
C THR A 138 -49.65 20.90 37.44
N GLY A 139 -50.36 21.47 38.42
CA GLY A 139 -51.67 22.09 38.22
C GLY A 139 -52.83 21.09 38.06
N GLY A 140 -52.58 19.81 38.31
CA GLY A 140 -53.54 18.73 38.17
C GLY A 140 -53.51 17.74 39.34
N PRO A 141 -54.05 16.52 39.13
CA PRO A 141 -54.06 15.46 40.14
C PRO A 141 -52.67 14.90 40.48
N SER A 142 -52.57 14.21 41.61
CA SER A 142 -51.39 13.42 41.99
C SER A 142 -51.79 12.07 42.60
N VAL A 143 -50.91 11.09 42.47
CA VAL A 143 -50.96 9.76 43.10
C VAL A 143 -49.60 9.52 43.74
N THR A 144 -49.48 9.80 45.03
CA THR A 144 -48.23 9.69 45.76
C THR A 144 -48.23 8.48 46.69
N THR A 145 -47.03 8.04 47.07
CA THR A 145 -46.87 7.14 48.21
C THR A 145 -47.33 7.86 49.49
N ALA A 146 -47.93 7.12 50.42
CA ALA A 146 -48.39 7.66 51.71
C ALA A 146 -47.24 7.94 52.68
#